data_AF-A0A2C9M7W3-F1
#
_entry.id   AF-A0A2C9M7W3-F1
#
_cell.length_a   1.000
_cell.length_b   1.000
_cell.length_c   1.000
_cell.angle_alpha   90.00
_cell.angle_beta   90.00
_cell.angle_gamma   90.00
#
_symmetry.space_group_name_H-M   'P 1'
#
loop_
_entity.id
_entity.type
_entity.pdbx_description
1 polymer ?
#
loop_
_entity_poly.entity_id
_entity_poly.type
_entity_poly.pdbx_seq_one_letter_code
_entity_poly.pdbx_strand_id
1 'polypeptide(L)'
;MAEIMNSPEYKKNNELVAKKLCESYVPEYDILQLSKLYLINRTITENPFQTNFFIWLDGGYGHGEDIYPKNRLWFPKNLFEFADRATFLERTPGVKNLEEKQNILHKLSVNAMPGGFFAGGSKILSALYALQVQLIEEWMSSGIVDDDQTAYMLLYYKNPSMFRLVPADWFDVFKLFNSETS
;
A
#
# COMPACT_ATOMS: atom_id res chain seq x y z
N MET A 1 9.57 -11.93 12.43
CA MET A 1 8.10 -11.73 12.49
C MET A 1 7.42 -12.80 13.35
N ALA A 2 7.55 -14.09 13.04
CA ALA A 2 6.88 -15.17 13.80
C ALA A 2 7.13 -15.13 15.32
N GLU A 3 8.37 -14.88 15.76
CA GLU A 3 8.71 -14.75 17.19
C GLU A 3 7.99 -13.56 17.85
N ILE A 4 7.96 -12.42 17.17
CA ILE A 4 7.27 -11.20 17.63
C ILE A 4 5.77 -11.47 17.75
N MET A 5 5.14 -12.02 16.70
CA MET A 5 3.69 -12.33 16.68
C MET A 5 3.27 -13.28 17.81
N ASN A 6 4.17 -14.18 18.23
CA ASN A 6 3.90 -15.12 19.31
C ASN A 6 4.04 -14.50 20.71
N SER A 7 4.71 -13.36 20.84
CA SER A 7 4.97 -12.70 22.12
C SER A 7 3.68 -12.19 22.80
N PRO A 8 3.62 -12.19 24.15
CA PRO A 8 2.50 -11.59 24.88
C PRO A 8 2.34 -10.09 24.59
N GLU A 9 3.45 -9.37 24.39
CA GLU A 9 3.45 -7.92 24.17
C GLU A 9 2.80 -7.54 22.83
N TYR A 10 3.08 -8.32 21.77
CA TYR A 10 2.43 -8.16 20.48
C TYR A 10 0.92 -8.39 20.55
N LYS A 11 0.49 -9.44 21.26
CA LYS A 11 -0.92 -9.84 21.39
C LYS A 11 -1.72 -8.88 22.27
N LYS A 12 -1.07 -8.14 23.16
CA LYS A 12 -1.71 -7.23 24.11
C LYS A 12 -2.37 -6.05 23.40
N ASN A 13 -3.68 -5.89 23.64
CA ASN A 13 -4.54 -4.84 23.09
C ASN A 13 -4.45 -4.74 21.55
N ASN A 14 -4.30 -5.89 20.87
CA ASN A 14 -4.20 -5.95 19.42
C ASN A 14 -5.53 -6.39 18.81
N GLU A 15 -6.20 -5.48 18.11
CA GLU A 15 -7.48 -5.72 17.46
C GLU A 15 -7.37 -6.74 16.33
N LEU A 16 -6.26 -6.72 15.58
CA LEU A 16 -5.98 -7.63 14.47
C LEU A 16 -5.95 -9.08 14.96
N VAL A 17 -5.28 -9.32 16.09
CA VAL A 17 -5.23 -10.62 16.78
C VAL A 17 -6.63 -11.02 17.26
N ALA A 18 -7.36 -10.11 17.90
CA ALA A 18 -8.70 -10.38 18.42
C ALA A 18 -9.69 -10.77 17.30
N LYS A 19 -9.55 -10.14 16.13
CA LYS A 19 -10.35 -10.41 14.93
C LYS A 19 -9.83 -11.59 14.09
N LYS A 20 -8.66 -12.14 14.43
CA LYS A 20 -7.98 -13.20 13.67
C LYS A 20 -7.80 -12.80 12.20
N LEU A 21 -7.25 -11.61 11.98
CA LEU A 21 -6.89 -11.16 10.63
C LEU A 21 -5.51 -11.72 10.26
N CYS A 22 -5.29 -12.04 8.98
CA CYS A 22 -4.11 -12.78 8.51
C CYS A 22 -2.80 -12.09 8.90
N GLU A 23 -2.77 -10.76 8.82
CA GLU A 23 -1.66 -9.88 9.19
C GLU A 23 -1.23 -10.02 10.67
N SER A 24 -2.04 -10.67 11.51
CA SER A 24 -1.74 -10.83 12.93
C SER A 24 -1.15 -12.19 13.32
N TYR A 25 -1.19 -13.18 12.43
CA TYR A 25 -0.77 -14.55 12.75
C TYR A 25 -0.13 -15.33 11.59
N VAL A 26 -0.12 -14.81 10.36
CA VAL A 26 0.54 -15.42 9.20
C VAL A 26 1.73 -14.55 8.79
N PRO A 27 2.94 -14.80 9.29
CA PRO A 27 4.10 -13.94 9.00
C PRO A 27 4.45 -13.92 7.50
N GLU A 28 4.20 -15.01 6.77
CA GLU A 28 4.42 -15.08 5.32
C GLU A 28 3.48 -14.14 4.55
N TYR A 29 2.29 -13.86 5.08
CA TYR A 29 1.37 -12.89 4.50
C TYR A 29 1.99 -11.49 4.55
N ASP A 30 2.49 -11.06 5.71
CA ASP A 30 3.10 -9.73 5.86
C ASP A 30 4.37 -9.59 5.02
N ILE A 31 5.20 -10.64 4.97
CA ILE A 31 6.38 -10.66 4.10
C ILE A 31 5.99 -10.41 2.65
N LEU A 32 4.92 -11.06 2.17
CA LEU A 32 4.42 -10.88 0.82
C LEU A 32 3.86 -9.47 0.59
N GLN A 33 3.02 -8.96 1.50
CA GLN A 33 2.45 -7.60 1.38
C GLN A 33 3.55 -6.54 1.39
N LEU A 34 4.51 -6.64 2.30
CA LEU A 34 5.63 -5.70 2.41
C LEU A 34 6.62 -5.81 1.24
N SER A 35 6.58 -6.90 0.46
CA SER A 35 7.47 -7.08 -0.70
C SER A 35 7.04 -6.31 -1.95
N LYS A 36 5.86 -5.69 -1.99
CA LYS A 36 5.33 -5.03 -3.21
C LYS A 36 6.23 -3.90 -3.72
N LEU A 37 6.68 -3.00 -2.84
CA LEU A 37 7.59 -1.92 -3.23
C LEU A 37 8.97 -2.45 -3.64
N TYR A 38 9.44 -3.54 -3.01
CA TYR A 38 10.66 -4.23 -3.46
C TYR A 38 10.53 -4.75 -4.89
N LEU A 39 9.43 -5.44 -5.21
CA LEU A 39 9.17 -5.98 -6.56
C LEU A 39 9.08 -4.87 -7.61
N ILE A 40 8.44 -3.75 -7.26
CA ILE A 40 8.41 -2.55 -8.12
C ILE A 40 9.80 -1.96 -8.29
N ASN A 41 10.57 -1.78 -7.22
CA ASN A 41 11.92 -1.22 -7.29
C ASN A 41 12.87 -2.11 -8.11
N ARG A 42 12.71 -3.43 -8.02
CA ARG A 42 13.41 -4.38 -8.87
C ARG A 42 13.04 -4.18 -10.35
N THR A 43 11.75 -4.05 -10.65
CA THR A 43 11.26 -3.79 -12.02
C THR A 43 11.78 -2.44 -12.55
N ILE A 44 11.87 -1.42 -11.70
CA ILE A 44 12.48 -0.11 -12.02
C ILE A 44 13.97 -0.27 -12.35
N THR A 45 14.69 -1.13 -11.63
CA THR A 45 16.13 -1.36 -11.84
C THR A 45 16.40 -2.12 -13.14
N GLU A 46 15.62 -3.17 -13.41
CA GLU A 46 15.76 -3.98 -14.63
C GLU A 46 15.23 -3.24 -15.87
N ASN A 47 14.19 -2.42 -15.70
CA ASN A 47 13.51 -1.59 -16.70
C ASN A 47 13.42 -2.18 -18.12
N PRO A 48 12.87 -3.39 -18.31
CA PRO A 48 12.81 -4.04 -19.62
C PRO A 48 11.98 -3.26 -20.65
N PHE A 49 11.07 -2.39 -20.18
CA PHE A 49 10.18 -1.57 -21.02
C PHE A 49 10.70 -0.15 -21.26
N GLN A 50 11.89 0.20 -20.75
CA GLN A 50 12.50 1.52 -20.93
C GLN A 50 11.56 2.70 -20.57
N THR A 51 10.83 2.55 -19.47
CA THR A 51 9.84 3.53 -19.01
C THR A 51 10.28 4.21 -17.72
N ASN A 52 9.64 5.33 -17.41
CA ASN A 52 9.76 5.99 -16.10
C ASN A 52 8.51 5.83 -15.25
N PHE A 53 7.48 5.13 -15.73
CA PHE A 53 6.19 5.02 -15.08
C PHE A 53 5.89 3.58 -14.69
N PHE A 54 5.49 3.38 -13.45
CA PHE A 54 5.27 2.05 -12.88
C PHE A 54 3.96 2.05 -12.08
N ILE A 55 3.28 0.90 -12.12
CA ILE A 55 2.03 0.65 -11.42
C ILE A 55 2.17 -0.71 -10.74
N TRP A 56 1.80 -0.77 -9.47
CA TRP A 56 1.41 -2.02 -8.82
C TRP A 56 -0.10 -2.19 -8.89
N LEU A 57 -0.54 -3.39 -9.23
CA LEU A 57 -1.93 -3.82 -9.19
C LEU A 57 -1.97 -5.29 -8.78
N ASP A 58 -2.75 -5.63 -7.76
CA ASP A 58 -2.84 -7.02 -7.30
C ASP A 58 -3.41 -7.95 -8.39
N GLY A 59 -2.87 -9.16 -8.50
CA GLY A 59 -3.33 -10.18 -9.47
C GLY A 59 -4.77 -10.68 -9.25
N GLY A 60 -5.44 -10.24 -8.18
CA GLY A 60 -6.84 -10.51 -7.87
C GLY A 60 -7.68 -9.24 -7.68
N TYR A 61 -7.23 -8.10 -8.22
CA TYR A 61 -7.91 -6.82 -8.07
C TYR A 61 -9.37 -6.91 -8.55
N GLY A 62 -10.33 -6.59 -7.67
CA GLY A 62 -11.76 -6.72 -7.95
C GLY A 62 -12.40 -8.05 -7.54
N HIS A 63 -11.66 -9.00 -6.96
CA HIS A 63 -12.18 -10.27 -6.41
C HIS A 63 -13.11 -11.06 -7.34
N GLY A 64 -12.88 -10.98 -8.66
CA GLY A 64 -13.68 -11.69 -9.67
C GLY A 64 -14.88 -10.91 -10.22
N GLU A 65 -15.14 -9.70 -9.72
CA GLU A 65 -16.14 -8.80 -10.28
C GLU A 65 -15.68 -8.22 -11.63
N ASP A 66 -16.64 -7.94 -12.53
CA ASP A 66 -16.35 -7.35 -13.84
C ASP A 66 -16.21 -5.82 -13.76
N ILE A 67 -15.10 -5.37 -13.16
CA ILE A 67 -14.78 -3.95 -12.92
C ILE A 67 -13.91 -3.32 -14.02
N TYR A 68 -13.57 -4.10 -15.04
CA TYR A 68 -12.61 -3.72 -16.07
C TYR A 68 -13.27 -2.88 -17.17
N PRO A 69 -12.49 -2.10 -17.94
CA PRO A 69 -13.00 -1.46 -19.14
C PRO A 69 -13.67 -2.47 -20.09
N LYS A 70 -14.77 -2.07 -20.75
CA LYS A 70 -15.57 -2.97 -21.61
C LYS A 70 -14.75 -3.63 -22.72
N ASN A 71 -13.77 -2.92 -23.28
CA ASN A 71 -12.86 -3.41 -24.31
C ASN A 71 -11.62 -4.13 -23.75
N ARG A 72 -11.53 -4.30 -22.42
CA ARG A 72 -10.38 -4.87 -21.69
C ARG A 72 -9.06 -4.10 -21.88
N LEU A 73 -9.12 -2.88 -22.41
CA LEU A 73 -7.98 -1.98 -22.55
C LEU A 73 -8.08 -0.89 -21.48
N TRP A 74 -7.00 -0.73 -20.71
CA TRP A 74 -6.91 0.32 -19.73
C TRP A 74 -5.81 1.31 -20.11
N PHE A 75 -6.20 2.57 -20.30
CA PHE A 75 -5.29 3.67 -20.56
C PHE A 75 -5.34 4.64 -19.36
N PRO A 76 -4.36 4.59 -18.44
CA PRO A 76 -4.39 5.29 -17.15
C PRO A 76 -4.17 6.81 -17.30
N LYS A 77 -5.19 7.52 -17.79
CA LYS A 77 -5.20 8.97 -17.98
C LYS A 77 -5.11 9.70 -16.63
N ASN A 78 -4.43 10.85 -16.60
CA ASN A 78 -4.21 11.69 -15.41
C ASN A 78 -3.46 10.98 -14.24
N LEU A 79 -3.00 9.74 -14.41
CA LEU A 79 -2.23 9.03 -13.40
C LEU A 79 -0.78 9.53 -13.41
N PHE A 80 -0.16 9.54 -14.59
CA PHE A 80 1.25 9.84 -14.78
C PHE A 80 1.59 11.34 -14.85
N GLU A 81 0.59 12.23 -14.90
CA GLU A 81 0.78 13.68 -14.75
C GLU A 81 1.35 14.06 -13.38
N PHE A 82 1.26 13.15 -12.40
CA PHE A 82 1.73 13.32 -11.02
C PHE A 82 2.80 12.29 -10.67
N ALA A 83 3.63 11.89 -11.62
CA ALA A 83 4.66 10.86 -11.44
C ALA A 83 5.80 11.29 -10.48
N ASP A 84 5.87 12.55 -10.09
CA ASP A 84 6.71 13.07 -9.01
C ASP A 84 6.23 12.64 -7.61
N ARG A 85 4.99 12.14 -7.51
CA ARG A 85 4.38 11.63 -6.28
C ARG A 85 3.90 10.18 -6.46
N ALA A 86 3.89 9.43 -5.37
CA ALA A 86 3.29 8.10 -5.33
C ALA A 86 1.77 8.25 -5.17
N THR A 87 1.03 7.81 -6.17
CA THR A 87 -0.44 7.83 -6.16
C THR A 87 -0.98 6.59 -5.48
N PHE A 88 -1.81 6.79 -4.45
CA PHE A 88 -2.55 5.77 -3.73
C PHE A 88 -4.03 6.12 -3.70
N LEU A 89 -4.90 5.12 -3.51
CA LEU A 89 -6.30 5.36 -3.20
C LEU A 89 -6.49 5.68 -1.71
N GLU A 90 -7.50 6.48 -1.40
CA GLU A 90 -7.89 6.80 -0.03
C GLU A 90 -9.38 6.56 0.18
N ARG A 91 -9.72 5.73 1.17
CA ARG A 91 -11.09 5.42 1.56
C ARG A 91 -11.56 6.32 2.68
N THR A 92 -12.80 6.78 2.62
CA THR A 92 -13.48 7.53 3.68
C THR A 92 -13.46 6.72 5.01
N PRO A 93 -13.12 7.33 6.16
CA PRO A 93 -13.00 8.76 6.43
C PRO A 93 -11.66 9.40 6.00
N GLY A 94 -10.72 8.63 5.45
CA GLY A 94 -9.40 9.11 5.01
C GLY A 94 -8.34 8.98 6.09
N VAL A 95 -7.07 8.99 5.67
CA VAL A 95 -5.94 8.69 6.55
C VAL A 95 -5.73 9.76 7.63
N LYS A 96 -6.12 11.01 7.37
CA LYS A 96 -6.01 12.10 8.36
C LYS A 96 -6.83 11.86 9.62
N ASN A 97 -7.97 11.16 9.51
CA ASN A 97 -8.81 10.83 10.67
C ASN A 97 -8.17 9.81 11.61
N LEU A 98 -7.05 9.20 11.21
CA LEU A 98 -6.32 8.20 11.98
C LEU A 98 -4.95 8.69 12.47
N GLU A 99 -4.56 9.93 12.14
CA GLU A 99 -3.23 10.49 12.43
C GLU A 99 -2.93 10.54 13.94
N GLU A 100 -3.92 10.88 14.76
CA GLU A 100 -3.80 10.86 16.23
C GLU A 100 -3.51 9.46 16.80
N LYS A 101 -3.85 8.41 16.03
CA LYS A 101 -3.65 7.01 16.40
C LYS A 101 -2.42 6.38 15.73
N GLN A 102 -1.58 7.17 15.05
CA GLN A 102 -0.43 6.66 14.29
C GLN A 102 0.47 5.68 15.07
N ASN A 103 0.68 5.93 16.37
CA ASN A 103 1.56 5.11 17.22
C ASN A 103 1.01 3.71 17.50
N ILE A 104 -0.29 3.48 17.28
CA ILE A 104 -0.95 2.19 17.54
C ILE A 104 -1.59 1.61 16.27
N LEU A 105 -1.36 2.19 15.09
CA LEU A 105 -1.99 1.73 13.84
C LEU A 105 -1.74 0.24 13.59
N HIS A 106 -0.55 -0.25 13.89
CA HIS A 106 -0.14 -1.66 13.78
C HIS A 106 -0.93 -2.64 14.67
N LYS A 107 -1.92 -2.14 15.43
CA LYS A 107 -2.82 -2.91 16.29
C LYS A 107 -4.29 -2.69 15.94
N LEU A 108 -4.60 -1.87 14.94
CA LEU A 108 -5.96 -1.45 14.59
C LEU A 108 -6.36 -1.99 13.23
N SER A 109 -7.60 -2.46 13.11
CA SER A 109 -8.15 -2.88 11.82
C SER A 109 -8.56 -1.65 11.02
N VAL A 110 -7.60 -1.09 10.27
CA VAL A 110 -7.77 0.12 9.45
C VAL A 110 -7.68 -0.21 7.97
N ASN A 111 -8.41 0.53 7.14
CA ASN A 111 -8.47 0.31 5.70
C ASN A 111 -8.60 1.62 4.92
N ALA A 112 -7.97 2.69 5.44
CA ALA A 112 -8.04 4.03 4.86
C ALA A 112 -7.16 4.18 3.62
N MET A 113 -6.08 3.40 3.48
CA MET A 113 -5.20 3.39 2.32
C MET A 113 -5.05 1.96 1.79
N PRO A 114 -5.87 1.53 0.82
CA PRO A 114 -5.81 0.19 0.24
C PRO A 114 -4.44 -0.14 -0.38
N GLY A 115 -3.91 -1.32 -0.08
CA GLY A 115 -2.62 -1.80 -0.60
C GLY A 115 -2.69 -2.44 -1.99
N GLY A 116 -3.88 -2.55 -2.59
CA GLY A 116 -4.08 -3.26 -3.86
C GLY A 116 -3.63 -2.50 -5.11
N PHE A 117 -3.34 -1.20 -4.97
CA PHE A 117 -2.89 -0.35 -6.05
C PHE A 117 -1.97 0.77 -5.55
N PHE A 118 -0.90 1.02 -6.30
CA PHE A 118 -0.17 2.28 -6.25
C PHE A 118 0.56 2.53 -7.56
N ALA A 119 0.88 3.79 -7.85
CA ALA A 119 1.57 4.16 -9.08
C ALA A 119 2.48 5.37 -8.88
N GLY A 120 3.43 5.56 -9.79
CA GLY A 120 4.31 6.72 -9.75
C GLY A 120 5.48 6.63 -10.72
N GLY A 121 6.33 7.64 -10.67
CA GLY A 121 7.60 7.64 -11.39
C GLY A 121 8.65 6.75 -10.73
N SER A 122 9.63 6.28 -11.51
CA SER A 122 10.77 5.50 -11.01
C SER A 122 11.42 6.12 -9.77
N LYS A 123 11.72 7.43 -9.82
CA LYS A 123 12.38 8.16 -8.72
C LYS A 123 11.58 8.12 -7.42
N ILE A 124 10.28 8.41 -7.47
CA ILE A 124 9.47 8.50 -6.25
C ILE A 124 9.21 7.12 -5.65
N LEU A 125 8.99 6.09 -6.48
CA LEU A 125 8.76 4.73 -6.00
C LEU A 125 10.04 4.09 -5.45
N SER A 126 11.21 4.35 -6.05
CA SER A 126 12.49 3.93 -5.48
C SER A 126 12.79 4.62 -4.14
N ALA A 127 12.47 5.91 -4.03
CA ALA A 127 12.61 6.63 -2.75
C ALA A 127 11.66 6.07 -1.69
N LEU A 128 10.41 5.77 -2.07
CA LEU A 128 9.42 5.19 -1.16
C LEU A 128 9.82 3.79 -0.69
N TYR A 129 10.38 2.96 -1.58
CA TYR A 129 10.96 1.67 -1.21
C TYR A 129 12.08 1.81 -0.17
N ALA A 130 13.02 2.74 -0.39
CA ALA A 130 14.11 2.97 0.56
C ALA A 130 13.60 3.38 1.95
N LEU A 131 12.56 4.21 2.02
CA LEU A 131 11.91 4.58 3.28
C LEU A 131 11.16 3.41 3.93
N GLN A 132 10.53 2.54 3.13
CA GLN A 132 9.88 1.34 3.66
C GLN A 132 10.89 0.38 4.29
N VAL A 133 12.08 0.20 3.69
CA VAL A 133 13.15 -0.61 4.27
C VAL A 133 13.53 -0.09 5.66
N GLN A 134 13.75 1.22 5.79
CA GLN A 134 14.04 1.85 7.09
C GLN A 134 12.91 1.65 8.10
N LEU A 135 11.65 1.81 7.68
CA LEU A 135 10.49 1.59 8.54
C LEU A 135 10.41 0.15 9.04
N ILE A 136 10.65 -0.84 8.17
CA ILE A 136 10.62 -2.25 8.55
C ILE A 136 11.74 -2.58 9.53
N GLU A 137 12.94 -2.01 9.36
CA GLU A 137 14.04 -2.16 10.32
C GLU A 137 13.66 -1.57 11.69
N GLU A 138 13.06 -0.37 11.73
CA GLU A 138 12.52 0.24 12.94
C GLU A 138 11.49 -0.67 13.62
N TRP A 139 10.52 -1.19 12.85
CA TRP A 139 9.48 -2.09 13.35
C TRP A 139 10.06 -3.36 13.95
N MET A 140 10.96 -4.03 13.23
CA MET A 140 11.58 -5.26 13.69
C MET A 140 12.36 -5.06 14.99
N SER A 141 13.08 -3.94 15.13
CA SER A 141 13.78 -3.59 16.37
C SER A 141 12.85 -3.25 17.54
N SER A 142 11.62 -2.80 17.24
CA SER A 142 10.61 -2.37 18.21
C SER A 142 9.58 -3.45 18.53
N GLY A 143 9.70 -4.65 17.97
CA GLY A 143 8.72 -5.72 18.17
C GLY A 143 7.36 -5.43 17.51
N ILE A 144 7.35 -4.70 16.40
CA ILE A 144 6.15 -4.37 15.61
C ILE A 144 6.11 -5.27 14.37
N VAL A 145 4.93 -5.77 14.03
CA VAL A 145 4.64 -6.52 12.80
C VAL A 145 3.23 -6.16 12.33
N ASP A 146 3.10 -5.78 11.07
CA ASP A 146 1.82 -5.53 10.39
C ASP A 146 2.03 -5.53 8.86
N ASP A 147 0.96 -5.31 8.11
CA ASP A 147 0.95 -5.33 6.65
C ASP A 147 1.46 -4.02 6.00
N ASP A 148 1.34 -3.96 4.67
CA ASP A 148 1.76 -2.84 3.85
C ASP A 148 0.87 -1.60 3.98
N GLN A 149 -0.41 -1.75 4.30
CA GLN A 149 -1.34 -0.62 4.44
C GLN A 149 -0.93 0.27 5.61
N THR A 150 -0.61 -0.33 6.76
CA THR A 150 -0.08 0.40 7.91
C THR A 150 1.27 1.04 7.57
N ALA A 151 2.14 0.34 6.83
CA ALA A 151 3.42 0.89 6.41
C ALA A 151 3.22 2.14 5.53
N TYR A 152 2.35 2.10 4.52
CA TYR A 152 2.08 3.24 3.64
C TYR A 152 1.48 4.42 4.40
N MET A 153 0.57 4.19 5.35
CA MET A 153 0.01 5.25 6.19
C MET A 153 1.08 5.95 7.03
N LEU A 154 1.98 5.20 7.68
CA LEU A 154 3.08 5.80 8.45
C LEU A 154 4.05 6.57 7.56
N LEU A 155 4.38 6.04 6.38
CA LEU A 155 5.22 6.74 5.41
C LEU A 155 4.55 8.02 4.91
N TYR A 156 3.23 8.01 4.72
CA TYR A 156 2.44 9.20 4.39
C TYR A 156 2.52 10.27 5.49
N TYR A 157 2.31 9.91 6.76
CA TYR A 157 2.41 10.89 7.85
C TYR A 157 3.81 11.49 7.97
N LYS A 158 4.86 10.67 7.79
CA LYS A 158 6.25 11.14 7.83
C LYS A 158 6.62 12.01 6.61
N ASN A 159 6.05 11.73 5.43
CA ASN A 159 6.47 12.36 4.16
C ASN A 159 5.27 12.73 3.24
N PRO A 160 4.31 13.56 3.69
CA PRO A 160 3.04 13.73 2.98
C PRO A 160 3.18 14.32 1.57
N SER A 161 4.24 15.10 1.31
CA SER A 161 4.51 15.67 -0.02
C SER A 161 4.88 14.64 -1.07
N MET A 162 5.35 13.45 -0.67
CA MET A 162 5.67 12.34 -1.58
C MET A 162 4.42 11.63 -2.11
N PHE A 163 3.25 11.88 -1.52
CA PHE A 163 2.03 11.13 -1.81
C PHE A 163 0.99 11.98 -2.54
N ARG A 164 0.24 11.31 -3.40
CA ARG A 164 -1.02 11.80 -3.97
C ARG A 164 -2.11 10.80 -3.57
N LEU A 165 -2.98 11.21 -2.65
CA LEU A 165 -4.12 10.40 -2.25
C LEU A 165 -5.33 10.77 -3.13
N VAL A 166 -5.96 9.76 -3.71
CA VAL A 166 -7.15 9.92 -4.56
C VAL A 166 -8.36 9.28 -3.85
N PRO A 167 -9.39 10.07 -3.48
CA PRO A 167 -10.57 9.54 -2.80
C PRO A 167 -11.30 8.48 -3.65
N ALA A 168 -11.41 7.24 -3.14
CA ALA A 168 -12.04 6.12 -3.82
C ALA A 168 -12.27 4.90 -2.91
N ASP A 169 -12.96 3.87 -3.41
CA ASP A 169 -13.01 2.54 -2.78
C ASP A 169 -11.94 1.58 -3.34
N TRP A 170 -11.79 0.40 -2.73
CA TRP A 170 -10.75 -0.61 -2.99
C TRP A 170 -10.46 -0.90 -4.46
N PHE A 171 -11.47 -0.84 -5.33
CA PHE A 171 -11.39 -1.34 -6.71
C PHE A 171 -11.71 -0.30 -7.78
N ASP A 172 -11.70 0.98 -7.43
CA ASP A 172 -12.15 2.06 -8.32
C ASP A 172 -11.11 2.51 -9.37
N VAL A 173 -9.89 1.96 -9.38
CA VAL A 173 -8.78 2.35 -10.28
C VAL A 173 -9.18 2.46 -11.74
N PHE A 174 -9.90 1.48 -12.28
CA PHE A 174 -10.30 1.50 -13.69
C PHE A 174 -11.31 2.60 -13.94
N LYS A 175 -12.28 2.80 -13.03
CA LYS A 175 -13.25 3.90 -13.12
C LYS A 175 -12.59 5.28 -13.03
N LEU A 176 -11.58 5.44 -12.18
CA LEU A 176 -10.92 6.72 -11.93
C LEU A 176 -9.99 7.16 -13.05
N PHE A 177 -9.21 6.22 -13.60
CA PHE A 177 -8.09 6.54 -14.46
C PHE A 177 -8.29 6.08 -15.91
N ASN A 178 -9.44 5.51 -16.30
CA ASN A 178 -9.64 5.12 -17.68
C ASN A 178 -9.91 6.33 -18.59
N SER A 179 -9.28 6.36 -19.77
CA SER A 179 -9.47 7.44 -20.76
C SER A 179 -10.80 7.35 -21.51
N GLU A 180 -11.42 6.17 -21.55
CA GLU A 180 -12.77 6.01 -22.09
C GLU A 180 -13.77 6.49 -21.05
N THR A 181 -14.19 7.74 -21.19
CA THR A 181 -15.47 8.19 -20.65
C THR A 181 -16.56 7.30 -21.22
N SER A 182 -17.33 6.67 -20.33
CA SER A 182 -18.66 6.13 -20.61
C SER A 182 -19.52 7.11 -21.41
#